data_AF-A0A6A5GHD5-F1
#
_entry.id   AF-A0A6A5GHD5-F1
#
_cell.length_a   1.000
_cell.length_b   1.000
_cell.length_c   1.000
_cell.angle_alpha   90.00
_cell.angle_beta   90.00
_cell.angle_gamma   90.00
#
_symmetry.space_group_name_H-M   'P 1'
#
loop_
_entity.id
_entity.type
_entity.pdbx_description
1 polymer ?
#
loop_
_entity_poly.entity_id
_entity_poly.type
_entity_poly.pdbx_seq_one_letter_code
_entity_poly.pdbx_strand_id
1 'polypeptide(L)'
;MCISICFIVYIFLIPFSLGNNDKDLKHVLDAYKENPDCVFNYTQFNSTTIKFFPQCEMVYAIIVINSDTDLSGAQIKNRLKNMNTLVGGIIIENSNITSFSILTPEKTRGYVGFYCETYGLFLKNNSYLTDASMLSNIRLYPGNSQGDCVIQVKDNKLLDMEKLCDNGWLAESTDLTTTGNLKNCGCQISEISSSAQNCSATYNGIQLLNVSVNTSHFSNIKLVKGIINIQDTNIQNLSFLKSFQYWTNIENNAPDGITLANFENLHPDFCLSLSEMMILLELNLPFVNLQAKFCEDPGDIVELILCRFSSMYDLPNNCDIVLGDLKIEKGDEDDCTKLNNMKYLFGALIVQNTELTDLDNLAACKHIVSLNDSYPVIQFISNKKLKNLELRYIYSITTRGKREAIIQDNDLFKAELGNQSCQLFQSYTEYSEFMTRLVYTGGDCGLYTF
;
A
#
# COMPACT_ATOMS: atom_id res chain seq x y z
N MET A 1 -57.97 2.46 -54.68
CA MET A 1 -57.43 3.32 -53.61
C MET A 1 -56.85 2.41 -52.54
N CYS A 2 -55.56 2.11 -52.61
CA CYS A 2 -54.79 1.46 -51.55
C CYS A 2 -53.33 1.90 -51.76
N ILE A 3 -52.87 2.81 -50.91
CA ILE A 3 -51.53 3.37 -50.95
C ILE A 3 -50.62 2.40 -50.19
N SER A 4 -49.62 1.88 -50.88
CA SER A 4 -48.54 1.09 -50.29
C SER A 4 -47.53 2.06 -49.68
N ILE A 5 -47.32 2.00 -48.36
CA ILE A 5 -46.31 2.77 -47.65
C ILE A 5 -45.20 1.80 -47.21
N CYS A 6 -44.07 1.84 -47.91
CA CYS A 6 -42.82 1.22 -47.47
C CYS A 6 -42.25 2.04 -46.31
N PHE A 7 -42.24 1.47 -45.10
CA PHE A 7 -41.41 1.97 -44.01
C PHE A 7 -40.00 1.37 -44.12
N ILE A 8 -39.03 2.18 -44.54
CA ILE A 8 -37.61 1.89 -44.40
C ILE A 8 -37.25 2.24 -42.94
N VAL A 9 -37.05 1.22 -42.11
CA VAL A 9 -36.50 1.37 -40.76
C VAL A 9 -34.98 1.51 -40.88
N TYR A 10 -34.48 2.74 -40.76
CA TYR A 10 -33.05 2.99 -40.54
C TYR A 10 -32.72 2.55 -39.10
N ILE A 11 -32.16 1.35 -38.96
CA ILE A 11 -31.50 0.94 -37.71
C ILE A 11 -30.18 1.70 -37.65
N PHE A 12 -30.15 2.77 -36.87
CA PHE A 12 -28.89 3.35 -36.39
C PHE A 12 -28.24 2.33 -35.47
N LEU A 13 -27.25 1.59 -35.98
CA LEU A 13 -26.30 0.88 -35.16
C LEU A 13 -25.43 1.93 -34.45
N ILE A 14 -25.80 2.26 -33.21
CA ILE A 14 -24.90 2.99 -32.31
C ILE A 14 -23.83 1.97 -31.88
N PRO A 15 -22.54 2.22 -32.15
CA PRO A 15 -21.47 1.37 -31.64
C PRO A 15 -21.47 1.48 -30.11
N PHE A 16 -21.62 0.35 -29.43
CA PHE A 16 -21.73 0.23 -27.97
C PHE A 16 -20.48 0.73 -27.19
N SER A 17 -19.41 1.22 -27.84
CA SER A 17 -18.19 1.69 -27.16
C SER A 17 -18.21 3.18 -26.76
N LEU A 18 -19.05 4.02 -27.38
CA LEU A 18 -19.05 5.48 -27.11
C LEU A 18 -19.61 5.83 -25.72
N GLY A 19 -20.60 5.07 -25.23
CA GLY A 19 -21.36 5.42 -24.01
C GLY A 19 -20.63 5.18 -22.68
N ASN A 20 -19.51 4.45 -22.67
CA ASN A 20 -18.77 4.17 -21.43
C ASN A 20 -17.79 5.31 -21.12
N ASN A 21 -17.06 5.78 -22.13
CA ASN A 21 -16.04 6.81 -21.97
C ASN A 21 -16.62 8.18 -21.57
N ASP A 22 -17.87 8.48 -21.93
CA ASP A 22 -18.53 9.73 -21.53
C ASP A 22 -18.81 9.77 -20.01
N LYS A 23 -19.17 8.62 -19.42
CA LYS A 23 -19.35 8.51 -17.97
C LYS A 23 -18.02 8.61 -17.24
N ASP A 24 -17.01 7.95 -17.78
CA ASP A 24 -15.65 7.99 -17.25
C ASP A 24 -15.10 9.41 -17.28
N LEU A 25 -15.25 10.13 -18.40
CA LEU A 25 -14.82 11.52 -18.50
C LEU A 25 -15.58 12.40 -17.51
N LYS A 26 -16.88 12.19 -17.35
CA LYS A 26 -17.66 12.91 -16.34
C LYS A 26 -17.13 12.66 -14.94
N HIS A 27 -16.77 11.43 -14.59
CA HIS A 27 -16.18 11.11 -13.30
C HIS A 27 -14.86 11.85 -13.06
N VAL A 28 -13.99 11.93 -14.08
CA VAL A 28 -12.77 12.75 -14.03
C VAL A 28 -13.11 14.22 -13.76
N LEU A 29 -14.05 14.79 -14.49
CA LEU A 29 -14.40 16.22 -14.35
C LEU A 29 -15.05 16.52 -13.00
N ASP A 30 -15.93 15.64 -12.50
CA ASP A 30 -16.61 15.82 -11.21
C ASP A 30 -15.62 15.81 -10.01
N ALA A 31 -14.44 15.22 -10.16
CA ALA A 31 -13.42 15.13 -9.12
C ALA A 31 -12.53 16.37 -8.99
N TYR A 32 -12.46 17.22 -10.02
CA TYR A 32 -11.55 18.36 -10.07
C TYR A 32 -12.30 19.67 -10.31
N LYS A 33 -11.73 20.77 -9.81
CA LYS A 33 -12.16 22.10 -10.23
C LYS A 33 -11.44 22.48 -11.51
N GLU A 34 -12.12 22.32 -12.63
CA GLU A 34 -11.59 22.46 -13.97
C GLU A 34 -11.72 23.89 -14.53
N ASN A 35 -10.85 24.22 -15.48
CA ASN A 35 -11.10 25.33 -16.41
C ASN A 35 -11.81 24.75 -17.64
N PRO A 36 -13.08 25.12 -17.93
CA PRO A 36 -13.83 24.60 -19.06
C PRO A 36 -13.13 24.73 -20.42
N ASP A 37 -12.31 25.76 -20.61
CA ASP A 37 -11.56 25.99 -21.85
C ASP A 37 -10.41 24.98 -22.06
N CYS A 38 -10.02 24.28 -20.99
CA CYS A 38 -8.97 23.27 -20.99
C CYS A 38 -9.50 21.84 -20.87
N VAL A 39 -10.80 21.65 -21.07
CA VAL A 39 -11.44 20.33 -21.11
C VAL A 39 -11.50 19.83 -22.55
N PHE A 40 -11.06 18.59 -22.78
CA PHE A 40 -11.32 17.90 -24.03
C PHE A 40 -12.60 17.06 -23.87
N ASN A 41 -13.73 17.60 -24.34
CA ASN A 41 -15.05 16.96 -24.25
C ASN A 41 -15.25 15.78 -25.23
N TYR A 42 -14.21 15.40 -25.95
CA TYR A 42 -14.19 14.21 -26.80
C TYR A 42 -13.17 13.25 -26.19
N THR A 43 -13.36 11.95 -26.34
CA THR A 43 -12.38 10.97 -25.83
C THR A 43 -11.53 10.39 -26.96
N GLN A 44 -12.18 10.02 -28.06
CA GLN A 44 -11.53 9.48 -29.25
C GLN A 44 -10.64 10.54 -29.93
N PHE A 45 -9.40 10.17 -30.30
CA PHE A 45 -8.54 10.95 -31.17
C PHE A 45 -8.63 10.47 -32.62
N ASN A 46 -9.16 11.32 -33.50
CA ASN A 46 -9.15 11.15 -34.95
C ASN A 46 -9.16 12.54 -35.64
N SER A 47 -9.11 12.57 -36.97
CA SER A 47 -9.11 13.79 -37.77
C SER A 47 -10.30 14.74 -37.50
N THR A 48 -11.43 14.21 -37.00
CA THR A 48 -12.61 15.00 -36.68
C THR A 48 -12.50 15.63 -35.30
N THR A 49 -12.04 14.90 -34.29
CA THR A 49 -12.05 15.34 -32.89
C THR A 49 -10.79 16.10 -32.49
N ILE A 50 -9.64 15.79 -33.10
CA ILE A 50 -8.33 16.34 -32.73
C ILE A 50 -8.30 17.88 -32.77
N LYS A 51 -9.08 18.49 -33.67
CA LYS A 51 -9.20 19.95 -33.83
C LYS A 51 -9.84 20.65 -32.63
N PHE A 52 -10.53 19.91 -31.77
CA PHE A 52 -11.14 20.42 -30.54
C PHE A 52 -10.24 20.26 -29.31
N PHE A 53 -9.09 19.59 -29.44
CA PHE A 53 -8.20 19.41 -28.30
C PHE A 53 -7.65 20.78 -27.83
N PRO A 54 -7.79 21.13 -26.54
CA PRO A 54 -7.46 22.47 -26.05
C PRO A 54 -5.96 22.78 -26.19
N GLN A 55 -5.62 24.07 -26.25
CA GLN A 55 -4.23 24.54 -26.30
C GLN A 55 -3.79 25.06 -24.94
N CYS A 56 -3.93 24.22 -23.92
CA CYS A 56 -3.57 24.50 -22.53
C CYS A 56 -2.33 23.70 -22.10
N GLU A 57 -1.65 24.19 -21.07
CA GLU A 57 -0.56 23.46 -20.39
C GLU A 57 -1.09 22.28 -19.57
N MET A 58 -2.16 22.53 -18.81
CA MET A 58 -2.92 21.52 -18.08
C MET A 58 -4.23 21.24 -18.81
N VAL A 59 -4.51 19.97 -19.08
CA VAL A 59 -5.71 19.53 -19.82
C VAL A 59 -6.45 18.45 -19.03
N TYR A 60 -7.77 18.54 -19.01
CA TYR A 60 -8.67 17.54 -18.42
C TYR A 60 -9.27 16.69 -19.53
N ALA A 61 -8.87 15.42 -19.62
CA ALA A 61 -9.24 14.56 -20.73
C ALA A 61 -9.08 13.07 -20.45
N ILE A 62 -9.79 12.26 -21.22
CA ILE A 62 -9.44 10.86 -21.47
C ILE A 62 -9.04 10.74 -22.94
N ILE A 63 -7.76 10.48 -23.21
CA ILE A 63 -7.22 10.36 -24.58
C ILE A 63 -7.34 8.91 -25.03
N VAL A 64 -8.19 8.64 -26.03
CA VAL A 64 -8.39 7.30 -26.60
C VAL A 64 -7.80 7.23 -28.02
N ILE A 65 -6.84 6.32 -28.22
CA ILE A 65 -6.21 6.03 -29.51
C ILE A 65 -6.42 4.54 -29.80
N ASN A 66 -7.09 4.22 -30.91
CA ASN A 66 -7.40 2.84 -31.26
C ASN A 66 -7.46 2.61 -32.77
N SER A 67 -8.14 1.56 -33.22
CA SER A 67 -8.33 1.24 -34.64
C SER A 67 -9.05 2.33 -35.43
N ASP A 68 -9.85 3.18 -34.78
CA ASP A 68 -10.58 4.29 -35.40
C ASP A 68 -9.74 5.57 -35.51
N THR A 69 -8.51 5.55 -34.98
CA THR A 69 -7.58 6.67 -35.10
C THR A 69 -6.89 6.67 -36.47
N ASP A 70 -7.27 7.62 -37.31
CA ASP A 70 -6.72 7.87 -38.65
C ASP A 70 -5.50 8.81 -38.65
N LEU A 71 -4.86 8.98 -37.49
CA LEU A 71 -3.78 9.92 -37.27
C LEU A 71 -2.46 9.19 -36.99
N SER A 72 -1.36 9.73 -37.51
CA SER A 72 -0.02 9.30 -37.14
C SER A 72 0.37 9.78 -35.74
N GLY A 73 1.29 9.07 -35.08
CA GLY A 73 1.85 9.49 -33.79
C GLY A 73 2.46 10.90 -33.83
N ALA A 74 3.02 11.32 -34.96
CA ALA A 74 3.56 12.67 -35.14
C ALA A 74 2.46 13.76 -35.17
N GLN A 75 1.32 13.48 -35.80
CA GLN A 75 0.17 14.39 -35.81
C GLN A 75 -0.43 14.53 -34.40
N ILE A 76 -0.56 13.41 -33.68
CA ILE A 76 -1.02 13.38 -32.30
C ILE A 76 -0.04 14.19 -31.41
N LYS A 77 1.26 13.89 -31.49
CA LYS A 77 2.29 14.60 -30.73
C LYS A 77 2.28 16.10 -30.96
N ASN A 78 2.18 16.53 -32.21
CA ASN A 78 2.13 17.96 -32.53
C ASN A 78 0.88 18.64 -31.97
N ARG A 79 -0.25 17.92 -31.84
CA ARG A 79 -1.43 18.49 -31.20
C ARG A 79 -1.27 18.61 -29.68
N LEU A 80 -0.65 17.61 -29.05
CA LEU A 80 -0.43 17.54 -27.61
C LEU A 80 0.75 18.40 -27.12
N LYS A 81 1.54 19.02 -28.02
CA LYS A 81 2.83 19.67 -27.70
C LYS A 81 2.79 20.75 -26.62
N ASN A 82 1.66 21.41 -26.41
CA ASN A 82 1.51 22.47 -25.41
C ASN A 82 1.10 21.90 -24.05
N MET A 83 0.53 20.70 -24.01
CA MET A 83 0.11 20.02 -22.78
C MET A 83 1.33 19.39 -22.12
N ASN A 84 1.64 19.85 -20.91
CA ASN A 84 2.67 19.29 -20.05
C ASN A 84 2.08 18.57 -18.82
N THR A 85 0.78 18.73 -18.58
CA THR A 85 0.05 18.09 -17.48
C THR A 85 -1.30 17.56 -17.98
N LEU A 86 -1.58 16.29 -17.73
CA LEU A 86 -2.86 15.65 -18.04
C LEU A 86 -3.56 15.23 -16.74
N VAL A 87 -4.83 15.60 -16.61
CA VAL A 87 -5.74 15.13 -15.56
C VAL A 87 -6.76 14.19 -16.21
N GLY A 88 -6.82 12.94 -15.74
CA GLY A 88 -7.70 11.91 -16.29
C GLY A 88 -6.94 10.69 -16.77
N GLY A 89 -7.05 10.37 -18.08
CA GLY A 89 -6.70 9.05 -18.58
C GLY A 89 -6.07 9.00 -19.97
N ILE A 90 -5.31 7.93 -20.24
CA ILE A 90 -4.83 7.57 -21.57
C ILE A 90 -5.18 6.11 -21.85
N ILE A 91 -5.85 5.84 -22.97
CA ILE A 91 -6.10 4.51 -23.49
C ILE A 91 -5.52 4.44 -24.90
N ILE A 92 -4.55 3.54 -25.11
CA ILE A 92 -4.06 3.19 -26.42
C ILE A 92 -4.28 1.70 -26.61
N GLU A 93 -5.25 1.33 -27.44
CA GLU A 93 -5.59 -0.06 -27.63
C GLU A 93 -5.93 -0.43 -29.05
N ASN A 94 -5.50 -1.62 -29.50
CA ASN A 94 -5.75 -2.09 -30.87
C ASN A 94 -5.36 -1.04 -31.95
N SER A 95 -4.33 -0.25 -31.69
CA SER A 95 -3.92 0.86 -32.56
C SER A 95 -2.76 0.46 -33.48
N ASN A 96 -2.54 1.31 -34.49
CA ASN A 96 -1.44 1.16 -35.44
C ASN A 96 -0.19 1.99 -35.08
N ILE A 97 -0.13 2.58 -33.89
CA ILE A 97 1.05 3.36 -33.50
C ILE A 97 2.21 2.42 -33.16
N THR A 98 3.44 2.86 -33.47
CA THR A 98 4.66 2.11 -33.17
C THR A 98 5.35 2.59 -31.90
N SER A 99 5.00 3.79 -31.40
CA SER A 99 5.64 4.42 -30.24
C SER A 99 4.64 5.23 -29.42
N PHE A 100 4.73 5.11 -28.09
CA PHE A 100 4.01 5.93 -27.11
C PHE A 100 4.66 7.31 -26.88
N SER A 101 5.69 7.67 -27.64
CA SER A 101 6.35 8.99 -27.58
C SER A 101 5.50 10.13 -28.18
N ILE A 102 4.20 10.13 -27.90
CA ILE A 102 3.19 11.12 -28.32
C ILE A 102 3.09 12.30 -27.34
N LEU A 103 3.64 12.17 -26.14
CA LEU A 103 3.70 13.24 -25.13
C LEU A 103 5.04 13.98 -25.23
N THR A 104 5.06 15.22 -24.74
CA THR A 104 6.25 16.08 -24.77
C THR A 104 6.56 16.56 -23.34
N PRO A 105 7.68 16.12 -22.74
CA PRO A 105 8.11 16.61 -21.43
C PRO A 105 8.28 18.13 -21.41
N GLU A 106 7.93 18.74 -20.27
CA GLU A 106 8.19 20.16 -20.04
C GLU A 106 9.70 20.44 -20.06
N LYS A 107 10.16 21.45 -20.80
CA LYS A 107 11.61 21.72 -20.98
C LYS A 107 12.35 21.94 -19.66
N THR A 108 11.71 22.58 -18.69
CA THR A 108 12.33 22.93 -17.40
C THR A 108 12.36 21.74 -16.45
N ARG A 109 11.26 20.99 -16.38
CA ARG A 109 11.09 19.90 -15.41
C ARG A 109 11.54 18.54 -15.92
N GLY A 110 11.57 18.34 -17.24
CA GLY A 110 11.99 17.08 -17.87
C GLY A 110 10.94 15.96 -17.81
N TYR A 111 9.71 16.23 -17.38
CA TYR A 111 8.62 15.24 -17.30
C TYR A 111 7.27 15.80 -17.76
N VAL A 112 6.28 14.91 -17.91
CA VAL A 112 4.85 15.22 -18.05
C VAL A 112 4.15 14.87 -16.75
N GLY A 113 3.38 15.79 -16.17
CA GLY A 113 2.58 15.50 -14.98
C GLY A 113 1.31 14.73 -15.35
N PHE A 114 0.97 13.70 -14.58
CA PHE A 114 -0.21 12.89 -14.83
C PHE A 114 -1.01 12.64 -13.55
N TYR A 115 -2.13 13.36 -13.42
CA TYR A 115 -3.10 13.18 -12.34
C TYR A 115 -4.08 12.08 -12.74
N CYS A 116 -3.90 10.92 -12.11
CA CYS A 116 -4.48 9.65 -12.55
C CYS A 116 -5.53 9.09 -11.57
N GLU A 117 -5.77 9.79 -10.45
CA GLU A 117 -6.62 9.40 -9.32
C GLU A 117 -7.99 8.84 -9.77
N THR A 118 -8.52 9.37 -10.86
CA THR A 118 -9.85 9.06 -11.39
C THR A 118 -9.86 8.09 -12.56
N TYR A 119 -8.69 7.70 -13.11
CA TYR A 119 -8.65 6.84 -14.30
C TYR A 119 -7.40 5.96 -14.43
N GLY A 120 -6.29 6.47 -15.00
CA GLY A 120 -5.07 5.70 -15.23
C GLY A 120 -4.60 5.64 -16.70
N LEU A 121 -3.57 4.81 -16.95
CA LEU A 121 -2.88 4.68 -18.23
C LEU A 121 -2.91 3.23 -18.74
N PHE A 122 -3.40 3.04 -19.96
CA PHE A 122 -3.61 1.71 -20.53
C PHE A 122 -3.00 1.61 -21.94
N LEU A 123 -2.01 0.73 -22.12
CA LEU A 123 -1.42 0.35 -23.41
C LEU A 123 -1.74 -1.12 -23.70
N LYS A 124 -2.75 -1.42 -24.51
CA LYS A 124 -3.32 -2.78 -24.64
C LYS A 124 -3.39 -3.26 -26.09
N ASN A 125 -2.97 -4.50 -26.38
CA ASN A 125 -3.20 -5.13 -27.69
C ASN A 125 -2.69 -4.33 -28.91
N ASN A 126 -1.63 -3.51 -28.77
CA ASN A 126 -1.07 -2.79 -29.90
C ASN A 126 -0.02 -3.65 -30.60
N SER A 127 -0.39 -4.20 -31.76
CA SER A 127 0.41 -5.20 -32.47
C SER A 127 1.74 -4.66 -32.99
N TYR A 128 1.87 -3.34 -33.15
CA TYR A 128 3.05 -2.67 -33.72
C TYR A 128 3.84 -1.83 -32.73
N LEU A 129 3.40 -1.73 -31.47
CA LEU A 129 4.03 -0.89 -30.46
C LEU A 129 5.35 -1.52 -29.99
N THR A 130 6.46 -0.81 -30.21
CA THR A 130 7.82 -1.24 -29.86
C THR A 130 8.50 -0.33 -28.85
N ASP A 131 8.04 0.92 -28.72
CA ASP A 131 8.63 1.93 -27.83
C ASP A 131 7.61 2.52 -26.87
N ALA A 132 7.86 2.35 -25.58
CA ALA A 132 7.10 2.98 -24.50
C ALA A 132 8.00 3.76 -23.53
N SER A 133 9.19 4.19 -23.96
CA SER A 133 10.17 4.91 -23.13
C SER A 133 9.61 6.19 -22.48
N MET A 134 8.58 6.79 -23.08
CA MET A 134 7.87 7.94 -22.51
C MET A 134 7.28 7.66 -21.12
N LEU A 135 6.97 6.40 -20.78
CA LEU A 135 6.47 6.03 -19.44
C LEU A 135 7.43 6.45 -18.31
N SER A 136 8.75 6.34 -18.52
CA SER A 136 9.75 6.75 -17.54
C SER A 136 9.81 8.28 -17.31
N ASN A 137 9.18 9.07 -18.18
CA ASN A 137 9.14 10.53 -18.09
C ASN A 137 7.74 11.06 -17.69
N ILE A 138 6.85 10.20 -17.20
CA ILE A 138 5.55 10.59 -16.69
C ILE A 138 5.61 10.57 -15.17
N ARG A 139 5.46 11.75 -14.55
CA ARG A 139 5.35 11.85 -13.10
C ARG A 139 3.90 11.66 -12.69
N LEU A 140 3.66 10.64 -11.87
CA LEU A 140 2.36 10.18 -11.43
C LEU A 140 1.88 10.97 -10.21
N TYR A 141 0.60 11.34 -10.21
CA TYR A 141 -0.09 12.00 -9.10
C TYR A 141 -1.37 11.21 -8.77
N PRO A 142 -1.28 10.23 -7.84
CA PRO A 142 -2.40 9.34 -7.47
C PRO A 142 -3.53 10.00 -6.67
N GLY A 143 -3.34 11.24 -6.20
CA GLY A 143 -4.31 11.94 -5.36
C GLY A 143 -4.21 11.57 -3.88
N ASN A 144 -5.26 11.86 -3.10
CA ASN A 144 -5.27 11.60 -1.65
C ASN A 144 -5.92 10.25 -1.29
N SER A 145 -6.50 9.55 -2.25
CA SER A 145 -6.95 8.17 -2.08
C SER A 145 -5.74 7.24 -1.93
N GLN A 146 -5.81 6.26 -1.02
CA GLN A 146 -4.74 5.30 -0.69
C GLN A 146 -4.30 4.38 -1.87
N GLY A 147 -4.74 4.61 -3.10
CA GLY A 147 -4.38 3.85 -4.29
C GLY A 147 -3.42 4.62 -5.19
N ASP A 148 -2.41 3.92 -5.70
CA ASP A 148 -1.48 4.46 -6.71
C ASP A 148 -2.16 4.59 -8.09
N CYS A 149 -1.51 5.28 -9.03
CA CYS A 149 -1.95 5.33 -10.42
C CYS A 149 -2.01 3.93 -11.03
N VAL A 150 -3.18 3.53 -11.54
CA VAL A 150 -3.29 2.26 -12.27
C VAL A 150 -2.62 2.39 -13.64
N ILE A 151 -1.53 1.64 -13.85
CA ILE A 151 -0.84 1.53 -15.14
C ILE A 151 -0.92 0.09 -15.65
N GLN A 152 -1.47 -0.11 -16.84
CA GLN A 152 -1.52 -1.43 -17.47
C GLN A 152 -0.91 -1.43 -18.87
N VAL A 153 0.12 -2.24 -19.07
CA VAL A 153 0.73 -2.51 -20.37
C VAL A 153 0.53 -3.98 -20.69
N LYS A 154 -0.43 -4.31 -21.56
CA LYS A 154 -0.85 -5.69 -21.83
C LYS A 154 -0.82 -6.05 -23.30
N ASP A 155 -0.31 -7.24 -23.61
CA ASP A 155 -0.43 -7.88 -24.93
C ASP A 155 0.15 -7.08 -26.11
N ASN A 156 1.15 -6.24 -25.87
CA ASN A 156 1.92 -5.57 -26.91
C ASN A 156 3.11 -6.46 -27.29
N LYS A 157 2.91 -7.36 -28.27
CA LYS A 157 3.83 -8.48 -28.56
C LYS A 157 5.25 -8.08 -28.97
N LEU A 158 5.47 -6.82 -29.36
CA LEU A 158 6.78 -6.29 -29.75
C LEU A 158 7.41 -5.35 -28.71
N LEU A 159 6.72 -5.09 -27.59
CA LEU A 159 7.17 -4.14 -26.58
C LEU A 159 7.96 -4.83 -25.47
N ASP A 160 9.19 -4.36 -25.24
CA ASP A 160 10.05 -4.80 -24.14
C ASP A 160 9.91 -3.83 -22.95
N MET A 161 9.25 -4.28 -21.88
CA MET A 161 9.10 -3.50 -20.66
C MET A 161 10.23 -3.72 -19.64
N GLU A 162 11.01 -4.80 -19.74
CA GLU A 162 11.97 -5.23 -18.71
C GLU A 162 12.94 -4.10 -18.32
N LYS A 163 13.37 -3.29 -19.29
CA LYS A 163 14.31 -2.20 -19.07
C LYS A 163 13.68 -0.88 -18.65
N LEU A 164 12.35 -0.75 -18.65
CA LEU A 164 11.68 0.53 -18.40
C LEU A 164 11.27 0.68 -16.93
N CYS A 165 11.00 -0.43 -16.25
CA CYS A 165 10.31 -0.41 -14.96
C CYS A 165 11.21 -0.03 -13.79
N ASP A 166 12.53 -0.08 -13.97
CA ASP A 166 13.52 0.42 -13.01
C ASP A 166 14.04 1.83 -13.40
N ASN A 167 13.40 2.50 -14.37
CA ASN A 167 13.88 3.76 -14.94
C ASN A 167 12.91 4.94 -14.74
N GLY A 168 13.47 6.07 -14.33
CA GLY A 168 12.76 7.34 -14.19
C GLY A 168 11.60 7.23 -13.21
N TRP A 169 10.52 7.95 -13.48
CA TRP A 169 9.33 8.00 -12.61
C TRP A 169 8.53 6.69 -12.61
N LEU A 170 8.70 5.83 -13.62
CA LEU A 170 8.06 4.51 -13.63
C LEU A 170 8.62 3.59 -12.55
N ALA A 171 9.87 3.83 -12.10
CA ALA A 171 10.48 3.08 -11.00
C ALA A 171 9.77 3.30 -9.66
N GLU A 172 9.08 4.43 -9.50
CA GLU A 172 8.34 4.76 -8.28
C GLU A 172 6.95 4.13 -8.27
N SER A 173 6.50 3.55 -9.39
CA SER A 173 5.16 2.97 -9.51
C SER A 173 5.05 1.65 -8.74
N THR A 174 4.05 1.57 -7.87
CA THR A 174 3.71 0.38 -7.09
C THR A 174 2.59 -0.43 -7.73
N ASP A 175 1.63 0.20 -8.42
CA ASP A 175 0.53 -0.45 -9.16
C ASP A 175 0.77 -0.48 -10.68
N LEU A 176 1.75 -1.29 -11.08
CA LEU A 176 2.13 -1.51 -12.48
C LEU A 176 1.83 -2.94 -12.92
N THR A 177 0.90 -3.09 -13.86
CA THR A 177 0.58 -4.39 -14.47
C THR A 177 1.22 -4.53 -15.85
N THR A 178 2.14 -5.47 -16.01
CA THR A 178 2.73 -5.80 -17.33
C THR A 178 2.59 -7.28 -17.65
N THR A 179 1.81 -7.63 -18.68
CA THR A 179 1.56 -9.03 -19.06
C THR A 179 1.48 -9.21 -20.57
N GLY A 180 1.94 -10.35 -21.09
CA GLY A 180 1.75 -10.70 -22.49
C GLY A 180 2.53 -9.86 -23.51
N ASN A 181 3.40 -8.94 -23.06
CA ASN A 181 4.33 -8.18 -23.90
C ASN A 181 5.56 -9.03 -24.28
N LEU A 182 6.46 -8.51 -25.13
CA LEU A 182 7.71 -9.19 -25.50
C LEU A 182 8.54 -9.56 -24.26
N LYS A 183 8.63 -8.60 -23.33
CA LYS A 183 9.10 -8.80 -21.95
C LYS A 183 8.31 -7.91 -20.99
N ASN A 184 8.23 -8.30 -19.72
CA ASN A 184 7.47 -7.62 -18.67
C ASN A 184 8.42 -7.17 -17.54
N CYS A 185 7.98 -6.24 -16.68
CA CYS A 185 8.78 -5.69 -15.56
C CYS A 185 9.16 -6.72 -14.49
N GLY A 186 8.32 -7.74 -14.35
CA GLY A 186 8.35 -8.72 -13.28
C GLY A 186 7.14 -9.64 -13.43
N CYS A 187 6.70 -10.24 -12.33
CA CYS A 187 5.56 -11.16 -12.37
C CYS A 187 4.35 -10.55 -11.67
N GLN A 188 3.18 -10.97 -12.13
CA GLN A 188 1.90 -10.61 -11.53
C GLN A 188 1.43 -11.81 -10.71
N ILE A 189 1.44 -11.63 -9.38
CA ILE A 189 1.02 -12.67 -8.44
C ILE A 189 -0.44 -12.39 -8.06
N SER A 190 -1.35 -12.55 -9.03
CA SER A 190 -2.79 -12.40 -8.82
C SER A 190 -3.56 -13.73 -8.91
N GLU A 191 -3.11 -14.68 -9.75
CA GLU A 191 -3.89 -15.90 -10.07
C GLU A 191 -3.04 -17.16 -10.32
N ILE A 192 -1.79 -17.22 -9.84
CA ILE A 192 -0.85 -18.34 -10.10
C ILE A 192 -0.73 -18.63 -11.61
N SER A 193 -0.14 -17.70 -12.36
CA SER A 193 0.45 -18.08 -13.65
C SER A 193 1.79 -18.78 -13.40
N SER A 194 2.21 -19.64 -14.32
CA SER A 194 3.54 -20.28 -14.33
C SER A 194 4.72 -19.30 -14.26
N SER A 195 4.46 -17.98 -14.29
CA SER A 195 5.44 -16.91 -14.15
C SER A 195 6.08 -16.81 -12.76
N ALA A 196 5.45 -17.34 -11.70
CA ALA A 196 5.96 -17.20 -10.33
C ALA A 196 7.26 -18.00 -10.06
N GLN A 197 7.49 -19.12 -10.75
CA GLN A 197 8.59 -20.07 -10.43
C GLN A 197 10.01 -19.48 -10.52
N ASN A 198 10.22 -18.46 -11.36
CA ASN A 198 11.51 -17.80 -11.53
C ASN A 198 11.41 -16.29 -11.29
N CYS A 199 10.43 -15.86 -10.50
CA CYS A 199 10.19 -14.45 -10.28
C CYS A 199 11.19 -13.85 -9.29
N SER A 200 11.86 -12.76 -9.66
CA SER A 200 12.70 -11.99 -8.75
C SER A 200 12.04 -10.71 -8.23
N ALA A 201 11.05 -10.18 -8.93
CA ALA A 201 10.38 -8.92 -8.57
C ALA A 201 8.89 -8.96 -8.90
N THR A 202 8.06 -8.43 -8.01
CA THR A 202 6.62 -8.27 -8.20
C THR A 202 6.25 -6.80 -8.21
N TYR A 203 5.41 -6.44 -9.17
CA TYR A 203 4.74 -5.14 -9.26
C TYR A 203 3.25 -5.38 -9.02
N ASN A 204 2.54 -4.42 -8.42
CA ASN A 204 1.20 -4.60 -7.87
C ASN A 204 1.13 -5.62 -6.70
N GLY A 205 2.25 -5.75 -6.00
CA GLY A 205 2.42 -6.55 -4.80
C GLY A 205 2.11 -8.03 -4.98
N ILE A 206 1.48 -8.62 -3.96
CA ILE A 206 1.10 -10.03 -3.91
C ILE A 206 -0.40 -10.08 -3.65
N GLN A 207 -1.20 -10.53 -4.61
CA GLN A 207 -2.66 -10.55 -4.54
C GLN A 207 -3.16 -12.00 -4.60
N LEU A 208 -3.28 -12.67 -3.46
CA LEU A 208 -3.77 -14.04 -3.36
C LEU A 208 -5.20 -14.03 -2.83
N LEU A 209 -6.18 -13.95 -3.73
CA LEU A 209 -7.59 -13.83 -3.38
C LEU A 209 -8.38 -15.04 -3.86
N ASN A 210 -9.00 -15.79 -2.94
CA ASN A 210 -9.82 -16.95 -3.26
C ASN A 210 -9.08 -18.01 -4.14
N VAL A 211 -7.81 -18.26 -3.80
CA VAL A 211 -6.93 -19.17 -4.55
C VAL A 211 -6.27 -20.19 -3.62
N SER A 212 -6.13 -21.42 -4.12
CA SER A 212 -5.29 -22.45 -3.48
C SER A 212 -3.90 -22.38 -4.07
N VAL A 213 -2.90 -21.98 -3.28
CA VAL A 213 -1.56 -21.63 -3.78
C VAL A 213 -0.49 -22.50 -3.13
N ASN A 214 0.45 -22.99 -3.93
CA ASN A 214 1.73 -23.47 -3.41
C ASN A 214 2.72 -22.30 -3.31
N THR A 215 2.96 -21.83 -2.08
CA THR A 215 3.79 -20.65 -1.80
C THR A 215 5.29 -20.87 -2.01
N SER A 216 5.74 -22.11 -2.25
CA SER A 216 7.16 -22.42 -2.53
C SER A 216 7.73 -21.66 -3.74
N HIS A 217 6.87 -21.22 -4.67
CA HIS A 217 7.29 -20.43 -5.82
C HIS A 217 7.70 -19.00 -5.47
N PHE A 218 7.37 -18.52 -4.26
CA PHE A 218 7.71 -17.18 -3.82
C PHE A 218 9.13 -17.07 -3.25
N SER A 219 9.85 -18.18 -3.09
CA SER A 219 11.18 -18.19 -2.47
C SER A 219 12.23 -17.36 -3.22
N ASN A 220 12.01 -17.09 -4.51
CA ASN A 220 12.96 -16.37 -5.36
C ASN A 220 12.71 -14.84 -5.41
N ILE A 221 11.61 -14.36 -4.83
CA ILE A 221 11.25 -12.95 -4.84
C ILE A 221 12.23 -12.16 -3.98
N LYS A 222 12.72 -11.05 -4.52
CA LYS A 222 13.68 -10.12 -3.91
C LYS A 222 13.17 -8.68 -3.85
N LEU A 223 12.07 -8.39 -4.52
CA LEU A 223 11.49 -7.05 -4.55
C LEU A 223 9.98 -7.19 -4.61
N VAL A 224 9.29 -6.53 -3.69
CA VAL A 224 7.83 -6.43 -3.67
C VAL A 224 7.47 -4.96 -3.70
N LYS A 225 6.87 -4.52 -4.80
CA LYS A 225 6.30 -3.18 -4.97
C LYS A 225 4.79 -3.28 -4.98
N GLY A 226 4.13 -2.66 -4.00
CA GLY A 226 2.68 -2.65 -3.86
C GLY A 226 2.14 -3.62 -2.80
N ILE A 227 0.81 -3.60 -2.61
CA ILE A 227 0.09 -4.23 -1.49
C ILE A 227 0.27 -5.76 -1.44
N ILE A 228 0.44 -6.31 -0.24
CA ILE A 228 0.40 -7.75 0.02
C ILE A 228 -0.97 -8.12 0.57
N ASN A 229 -1.83 -8.67 -0.27
CA ASN A 229 -3.20 -9.03 0.06
C ASN A 229 -3.41 -10.54 -0.10
N ILE A 230 -3.62 -11.23 1.02
CA ILE A 230 -3.87 -12.68 1.04
C ILE A 230 -5.21 -12.91 1.75
N GLN A 231 -6.22 -13.30 0.99
CA GLN A 231 -7.58 -13.50 1.49
C GLN A 231 -8.21 -14.77 0.94
N ASP A 232 -9.01 -15.42 1.79
CA ASP A 232 -9.83 -16.58 1.40
C ASP A 232 -8.98 -17.71 0.79
N THR A 233 -7.80 -17.96 1.36
CA THR A 233 -6.86 -19.00 0.89
C THR A 233 -6.71 -20.13 1.90
N ASN A 234 -6.24 -21.29 1.45
CA ASN A 234 -5.92 -22.43 2.32
C ASN A 234 -4.48 -22.38 2.89
N ILE A 235 -3.82 -21.23 2.86
CA ILE A 235 -2.47 -21.05 3.40
C ILE A 235 -2.49 -21.25 4.91
N GLN A 236 -1.57 -22.07 5.43
CA GLN A 236 -1.45 -22.42 6.85
C GLN A 236 -0.27 -21.75 7.57
N ASN A 237 0.72 -21.25 6.83
CA ASN A 237 1.87 -20.52 7.38
C ASN A 237 2.50 -19.64 6.29
N LEU A 238 3.44 -18.80 6.68
CA LEU A 238 4.15 -17.89 5.78
C LEU A 238 5.61 -18.30 5.61
N SER A 239 5.90 -19.60 5.57
CA SER A 239 7.27 -20.13 5.51
C SER A 239 8.08 -19.61 4.31
N PHE A 240 7.42 -19.18 3.24
CA PHE A 240 8.05 -18.52 2.10
C PHE A 240 8.74 -17.20 2.47
N LEU A 241 8.32 -16.51 3.56
CA LEU A 241 8.97 -15.28 4.03
C LEU A 241 10.39 -15.49 4.52
N LYS A 242 10.81 -16.73 4.82
CA LYS A 242 12.20 -17.01 5.19
C LYS A 242 13.19 -16.57 4.10
N SER A 243 12.80 -16.62 2.83
CA SER A 243 13.65 -16.09 1.76
C SER A 243 13.67 -14.56 1.72
N PHE A 244 12.65 -13.90 2.29
CA PHE A 244 12.51 -12.44 2.26
C PHE A 244 13.48 -11.75 3.21
N GLN A 245 13.79 -12.39 4.35
CA GLN A 245 14.69 -11.88 5.38
C GLN A 245 16.05 -11.39 4.84
N TYR A 246 16.58 -12.02 3.79
CA TYR A 246 17.92 -11.71 3.29
C TYR A 246 17.95 -10.87 2.01
N TRP A 247 16.89 -10.96 1.20
CA TRP A 247 16.94 -10.50 -0.19
C TRP A 247 15.80 -9.56 -0.57
N THR A 248 14.75 -9.45 0.24
CA THR A 248 13.57 -8.68 -0.13
C THR A 248 13.63 -7.27 0.41
N ASN A 249 13.54 -6.29 -0.48
CA ASN A 249 13.25 -4.91 -0.13
C ASN A 249 11.75 -4.64 -0.35
N ILE A 250 11.06 -4.16 0.67
CA ILE A 250 9.72 -3.59 0.56
C ILE A 250 9.91 -2.07 0.57
N GLU A 251 9.61 -1.42 -0.56
CA GLU A 251 9.73 0.04 -0.65
C GLU A 251 8.57 0.68 0.13
N ASN A 252 8.88 1.12 1.35
CA ASN A 252 7.99 1.85 2.25
C ASN A 252 8.60 3.23 2.51
N ASN A 253 8.29 4.20 1.65
CA ASN A 253 8.69 5.59 1.81
C ASN A 253 7.43 6.45 1.76
N ALA A 254 7.02 7.04 2.88
CA ALA A 254 6.02 8.11 2.85
C ALA A 254 6.68 9.40 2.33
N PRO A 255 6.05 10.17 1.42
CA PRO A 255 4.68 10.02 0.90
C PRO A 255 4.55 9.13 -0.36
N ASP A 256 5.67 8.63 -0.87
CA ASP A 256 5.80 7.93 -2.17
C ASP A 256 5.11 6.54 -2.22
N GLY A 257 4.67 6.01 -1.07
CA GLY A 257 3.85 4.82 -0.97
C GLY A 257 4.16 3.99 0.28
N ILE A 258 3.12 3.57 0.99
CA ILE A 258 3.21 2.59 2.09
C ILE A 258 2.63 1.28 1.58
N THR A 259 3.47 0.26 1.43
CA THR A 259 3.04 -1.11 1.19
C THR A 259 2.32 -1.64 2.42
N LEU A 260 1.04 -1.91 2.25
CA LEU A 260 0.17 -2.47 3.28
C LEU A 260 0.04 -3.99 3.09
N ALA A 261 -0.12 -4.70 4.20
CA ALA A 261 -0.46 -6.11 4.21
C ALA A 261 -1.89 -6.37 4.72
N ASN A 262 -2.55 -7.37 4.15
CA ASN A 262 -3.87 -7.81 4.57
C ASN A 262 -3.96 -9.33 4.56
N PHE A 263 -4.11 -9.95 5.72
CA PHE A 263 -4.26 -11.39 5.89
C PHE A 263 -5.61 -11.71 6.54
N GLU A 264 -6.53 -12.28 5.77
CA GLU A 264 -7.91 -12.53 6.21
C GLU A 264 -8.45 -13.87 5.71
N ASN A 265 -9.33 -14.49 6.48
CA ASN A 265 -10.03 -15.73 6.09
C ASN A 265 -9.08 -16.82 5.55
N LEU A 266 -7.92 -16.97 6.18
CA LEU A 266 -6.96 -18.02 5.85
C LEU A 266 -7.43 -19.37 6.43
N HIS A 267 -6.61 -20.41 6.28
CA HIS A 267 -6.91 -21.71 6.87
C HIS A 267 -7.18 -21.59 8.39
N PRO A 268 -8.13 -22.34 8.98
CA PRO A 268 -8.42 -22.26 10.43
C PRO A 268 -7.21 -22.56 11.34
N ASP A 269 -6.29 -23.39 10.85
CA ASP A 269 -5.03 -23.71 11.52
C ASP A 269 -3.89 -22.73 11.21
N PHE A 270 -4.15 -21.69 10.40
CA PHE A 270 -3.16 -20.66 10.11
C PHE A 270 -2.62 -20.06 11.40
N CYS A 271 -1.30 -20.05 11.52
CA CYS A 271 -0.59 -19.41 12.61
C CYS A 271 0.71 -18.79 12.10
N LEU A 272 1.21 -17.81 12.85
CA LEU A 272 2.52 -17.21 12.64
C LEU A 272 3.46 -17.70 13.72
N SER A 273 4.60 -18.27 13.35
CA SER A 273 5.66 -18.50 14.32
C SER A 273 6.25 -17.15 14.78
N LEU A 274 6.95 -17.15 15.92
CA LEU A 274 7.66 -15.94 16.36
C LEU A 274 8.71 -15.51 15.33
N SER A 275 9.42 -16.48 14.74
CA SER A 275 10.40 -16.20 13.68
C SER A 275 9.76 -15.53 12.45
N GLU A 276 8.59 -16.01 12.00
CA GLU A 276 7.87 -15.42 10.87
C GLU A 276 7.42 -14.00 11.19
N MET A 277 6.89 -13.77 12.39
CA MET A 277 6.45 -12.44 12.80
C MET A 277 7.63 -11.47 12.93
N MET A 278 8.78 -11.92 13.42
CA MET A 278 9.98 -11.09 13.47
C MET A 278 10.45 -10.67 12.08
N ILE A 279 10.42 -11.56 11.09
CA ILE A 279 10.75 -11.21 9.69
C ILE A 279 9.78 -10.12 9.19
N LEU A 280 8.48 -10.24 9.47
CA LEU A 280 7.49 -9.22 9.10
C LEU A 280 7.78 -7.85 9.74
N LEU A 281 8.25 -7.84 10.99
CA LEU A 281 8.67 -6.63 11.69
C LEU A 281 9.95 -6.04 11.10
N GLU A 282 10.95 -6.85 10.77
CA GLU A 282 12.20 -6.43 10.12
C GLU A 282 11.96 -5.85 8.72
N LEU A 283 10.99 -6.40 7.99
CA LEU A 283 10.53 -5.88 6.71
C LEU A 283 9.75 -4.57 6.85
N ASN A 284 9.50 -4.09 8.07
CA ASN A 284 8.69 -2.91 8.34
C ASN A 284 7.35 -3.00 7.59
N LEU A 285 6.62 -4.10 7.71
CA LEU A 285 5.37 -4.30 6.98
C LEU A 285 4.15 -3.98 7.87
N PRO A 286 3.45 -2.85 7.66
CA PRO A 286 2.22 -2.58 8.36
C PRO A 286 1.04 -3.41 7.84
N PHE A 287 0.08 -3.67 8.72
CA PHE A 287 -1.13 -4.45 8.42
C PHE A 287 -2.39 -3.59 8.47
N VAL A 288 -3.27 -3.79 7.49
CA VAL A 288 -4.68 -3.36 7.52
C VAL A 288 -5.48 -4.35 8.37
N ASN A 289 -5.39 -5.64 8.06
CA ASN A 289 -5.90 -6.72 8.91
C ASN A 289 -4.84 -7.84 9.04
N LEU A 290 -4.77 -8.42 10.24
CA LEU A 290 -3.90 -9.54 10.55
C LEU A 290 -4.68 -10.62 11.32
N GLN A 291 -5.47 -11.42 10.62
CA GLN A 291 -6.20 -12.53 11.22
C GLN A 291 -5.28 -13.74 11.44
N ALA A 292 -4.54 -13.70 12.55
CA ALA A 292 -3.56 -14.72 12.90
C ALA A 292 -3.63 -15.11 14.39
N LYS A 293 -2.99 -16.24 14.70
CA LYS A 293 -2.60 -16.66 16.06
C LYS A 293 -1.12 -17.02 16.04
N PHE A 294 -0.45 -17.05 17.20
CA PHE A 294 0.92 -17.57 17.26
C PHE A 294 0.93 -19.10 17.18
N CYS A 295 1.93 -19.66 16.50
CA CYS A 295 2.18 -21.09 16.49
C CYS A 295 2.75 -21.55 17.85
N GLU A 296 2.52 -22.83 18.20
CA GLU A 296 3.13 -23.45 19.39
C GLU A 296 4.66 -23.53 19.25
N ASP A 297 5.13 -23.88 18.06
CA ASP A 297 6.54 -23.83 17.69
C ASP A 297 6.91 -22.38 17.34
N PRO A 298 7.83 -21.73 18.10
CA PRO A 298 8.26 -20.38 17.82
C PRO A 298 9.07 -20.25 16.53
N GLY A 299 9.55 -21.36 15.95
CA GLY A 299 10.46 -21.36 14.82
C GLY A 299 11.90 -21.01 15.22
N ASP A 300 12.72 -20.66 14.23
CA ASP A 300 14.12 -20.30 14.45
C ASP A 300 14.22 -18.84 14.91
N ILE A 301 14.38 -18.66 16.23
CA ILE A 301 14.55 -17.36 16.88
C ILE A 301 16.03 -16.99 17.08
N VAL A 302 16.95 -17.68 16.38
CA VAL A 302 18.39 -17.45 16.44
C VAL A 302 18.90 -17.61 17.88
N GLU A 303 19.72 -16.68 18.39
CA GLU A 303 20.30 -16.70 19.74
C GLU A 303 19.47 -15.91 20.76
N LEU A 304 18.23 -15.52 20.41
CA LEU A 304 17.37 -14.74 21.31
C LEU A 304 16.75 -15.61 22.41
N ILE A 305 16.69 -15.05 23.61
CA ILE A 305 16.10 -15.72 24.77
C ILE A 305 14.59 -15.47 24.80
N LEU A 306 13.81 -16.52 24.53
CA LEU A 306 12.35 -16.53 24.66
C LEU A 306 11.93 -16.86 26.09
N CYS A 307 11.16 -15.95 26.69
CA CYS A 307 10.52 -16.12 27.97
C CYS A 307 9.00 -16.08 27.81
N ARG A 308 8.30 -17.05 28.40
CA ARG A 308 6.84 -17.03 28.48
C ARG A 308 6.43 -16.30 29.74
N PHE A 309 5.62 -15.26 29.59
CA PHE A 309 5.18 -14.45 30.72
C PHE A 309 4.17 -15.22 31.57
N SER A 310 4.29 -15.08 32.88
CA SER A 310 3.32 -15.59 33.86
C SER A 310 3.11 -14.58 34.98
N SER A 311 4.21 -14.04 35.52
CA SER A 311 4.26 -12.92 36.45
C SER A 311 5.61 -12.21 36.32
N MET A 312 5.75 -10.99 36.84
CA MET A 312 7.04 -10.30 36.91
C MET A 312 8.03 -11.01 37.82
N TYR A 313 7.55 -11.62 38.91
CA TYR A 313 8.35 -12.41 39.83
C TYR A 313 8.98 -13.64 39.15
N ASP A 314 8.19 -14.41 38.39
CA ASP A 314 8.63 -15.64 37.73
C ASP A 314 9.38 -15.38 36.41
N LEU A 315 9.30 -14.16 35.88
CA LEU A 315 9.97 -13.81 34.64
C LEU A 315 11.50 -13.95 34.80
N PRO A 316 12.18 -14.74 33.96
CA PRO A 316 13.64 -14.83 34.00
C PRO A 316 14.32 -13.49 33.70
N ASN A 317 15.56 -13.33 34.17
CA ASN A 317 16.41 -12.22 33.74
C ASN A 317 16.86 -12.40 32.28
N ASN A 318 17.12 -11.29 31.59
CA ASN A 318 17.72 -11.25 30.24
C ASN A 318 16.85 -11.86 29.13
N CYS A 319 15.53 -11.78 29.25
CA CYS A 319 14.63 -12.13 28.15
C CYS A 319 14.79 -11.13 27.00
N ASP A 320 15.09 -11.60 25.79
CA ASP A 320 15.02 -10.79 24.57
C ASP A 320 13.58 -10.71 24.05
N ILE A 321 12.84 -11.81 24.21
CA ILE A 321 11.46 -11.97 23.76
C ILE A 321 10.60 -12.34 24.96
N VAL A 322 9.51 -11.59 25.17
CA VAL A 322 8.47 -11.96 26.12
C VAL A 322 7.21 -12.34 25.34
N LEU A 323 6.72 -13.56 25.55
CA LEU A 323 5.49 -14.08 24.96
C LEU A 323 4.40 -14.18 26.03
N GLY A 324 3.30 -13.46 25.83
CA GLY A 324 2.23 -13.26 26.80
C GLY A 324 2.07 -11.78 27.16
N ASP A 325 0.91 -11.42 27.72
CA ASP A 325 0.63 -10.04 28.12
C ASP A 325 1.49 -9.64 29.31
N LEU A 326 2.32 -8.63 29.11
CA LEU A 326 3.20 -8.10 30.15
C LEU A 326 2.38 -7.23 31.09
N LYS A 327 2.15 -7.74 32.30
CA LYS A 327 1.41 -7.06 33.35
C LYS A 327 2.34 -6.65 34.48
N ILE A 328 2.42 -5.34 34.75
CA ILE A 328 3.19 -4.75 35.84
C ILE A 328 2.20 -4.11 36.80
N GLU A 329 2.16 -4.64 38.02
CA GLU A 329 1.27 -4.19 39.08
C GLU A 329 2.02 -3.74 40.31
N LYS A 330 1.26 -3.27 41.30
CA LYS A 330 1.80 -2.94 42.62
C LYS A 330 2.56 -4.12 43.22
N GLY A 331 3.83 -3.90 43.55
CA GLY A 331 4.73 -4.90 44.12
C GLY A 331 5.70 -5.50 43.11
N ASP A 332 5.52 -5.25 41.82
CA ASP A 332 6.40 -5.74 40.75
C ASP A 332 7.57 -4.79 40.43
N GLU A 333 7.63 -3.61 41.06
CA GLU A 333 8.54 -2.53 40.67
C GLU A 333 10.03 -2.93 40.76
N ASP A 334 10.40 -3.73 41.75
CA ASP A 334 11.78 -4.23 41.92
C ASP A 334 12.16 -5.24 40.82
N ASP A 335 11.17 -5.94 40.26
CA ASP A 335 11.35 -6.94 39.21
C ASP A 335 11.41 -6.31 37.80
N CYS A 336 11.05 -5.04 37.62
CA CYS A 336 11.07 -4.36 36.31
C CYS A 336 12.46 -4.38 35.64
N THR A 337 13.55 -4.51 36.40
CA THR A 337 14.90 -4.64 35.85
C THR A 337 15.09 -5.84 34.92
N LYS A 338 14.26 -6.88 35.04
CA LYS A 338 14.22 -8.05 34.14
C LYS A 338 13.87 -7.68 32.70
N LEU A 339 13.19 -6.55 32.49
CA LEU A 339 12.71 -6.08 31.18
C LEU A 339 13.74 -5.26 30.41
N ASN A 340 14.86 -4.89 31.05
CA ASN A 340 15.87 -3.98 30.48
C ASN A 340 16.47 -4.46 29.15
N ASN A 341 16.37 -5.76 28.83
CA ASN A 341 16.90 -6.36 27.60
C ASN A 341 15.78 -6.81 26.63
N MET A 342 14.52 -6.65 26.99
CA MET A 342 13.39 -7.11 26.18
C MET A 342 13.28 -6.27 24.91
N LYS A 343 13.47 -6.91 23.75
CA LYS A 343 13.37 -6.30 22.42
C LYS A 343 11.98 -6.44 21.82
N TYR A 344 11.33 -7.58 22.08
CA TYR A 344 10.04 -7.95 21.51
C TYR A 344 9.05 -8.32 22.62
N LEU A 345 7.89 -7.69 22.60
CA LEU A 345 6.74 -8.09 23.40
C LEU A 345 5.68 -8.67 22.47
N PHE A 346 5.46 -9.98 22.54
CA PHE A 346 4.35 -10.67 21.88
C PHE A 346 3.17 -10.81 22.86
N GLY A 347 2.52 -9.68 23.13
CA GLY A 347 1.38 -9.54 24.03
C GLY A 347 1.00 -8.07 24.20
N ALA A 348 -0.01 -7.80 25.02
CA ALA A 348 -0.35 -6.44 25.46
C ALA A 348 0.60 -5.96 26.57
N LEU A 349 0.77 -4.64 26.68
CA LEU A 349 1.48 -3.97 27.78
C LEU A 349 0.45 -3.37 28.75
N ILE A 350 0.47 -3.84 30.00
CA ILE A 350 -0.47 -3.44 31.04
C ILE A 350 0.33 -2.96 32.25
N VAL A 351 0.30 -1.66 32.54
CA VAL A 351 0.94 -1.08 33.72
C VAL A 351 -0.15 -0.45 34.57
N GLN A 352 -0.40 -1.01 35.75
CA GLN A 352 -1.52 -0.55 36.57
C GLN A 352 -1.22 -0.52 38.07
N ASN A 353 -1.74 0.51 38.73
CA ASN A 353 -1.61 0.69 40.19
C ASN A 353 -0.16 0.63 40.70
N THR A 354 0.83 0.99 39.88
CA THR A 354 2.24 0.92 40.25
C THR A 354 2.72 2.15 41.02
N GLU A 355 3.85 2.00 41.70
CA GLU A 355 4.61 3.08 42.33
C GLU A 355 5.77 3.58 41.43
N LEU A 356 5.84 3.14 40.17
CA LEU A 356 6.84 3.54 39.19
C LEU A 356 6.80 5.05 38.94
N THR A 357 7.98 5.65 38.71
CA THR A 357 8.10 7.07 38.34
C THR A 357 8.33 7.30 36.85
N ASP A 358 8.77 6.28 36.15
CA ASP A 358 9.14 6.27 34.73
C ASP A 358 9.01 4.84 34.19
N LEU A 359 9.23 4.69 32.88
CA LEU A 359 9.15 3.43 32.15
C LEU A 359 10.50 3.07 31.53
N ASP A 360 11.62 3.53 32.11
CA ASP A 360 12.95 3.37 31.51
C ASP A 360 13.35 1.89 31.37
N ASN A 361 12.77 0.99 32.19
CA ASN A 361 12.95 -0.45 32.07
C ASN A 361 12.43 -1.04 30.74
N LEU A 362 11.56 -0.32 30.02
CA LEU A 362 11.02 -0.71 28.72
C LEU A 362 11.79 -0.10 27.54
N ALA A 363 12.88 0.66 27.79
CA ALA A 363 13.60 1.38 26.76
C ALA A 363 14.27 0.48 25.69
N ALA A 364 14.51 -0.80 25.99
CA ALA A 364 15.03 -1.74 24.99
C ALA A 364 13.96 -2.30 24.04
N CYS A 365 12.67 -2.15 24.39
CA CYS A 365 11.58 -2.69 23.60
C CYS A 365 11.45 -1.91 22.29
N LYS A 366 11.36 -2.65 21.19
CA LYS A 366 11.26 -2.12 19.83
C LYS A 366 9.92 -2.41 19.18
N HIS A 367 9.33 -3.55 19.51
CA HIS A 367 8.12 -4.04 18.85
C HIS A 367 7.15 -4.62 19.87
N ILE A 368 5.89 -4.19 19.77
CA ILE A 368 4.77 -4.76 20.52
C ILE A 368 3.81 -5.39 19.53
N VAL A 369 3.53 -6.67 19.70
CA VAL A 369 2.61 -7.44 18.85
C VAL A 369 1.55 -8.11 19.70
N SER A 370 0.30 -7.64 19.60
CA SER A 370 -0.84 -8.25 20.29
C SER A 370 -1.86 -8.78 19.29
N LEU A 371 -2.00 -10.10 19.21
CA LEU A 371 -3.02 -10.75 18.37
C LEU A 371 -4.35 -10.97 19.10
N ASN A 372 -4.44 -10.60 20.39
CA ASN A 372 -5.70 -10.56 21.12
C ASN A 372 -6.34 -9.18 20.95
N ASP A 373 -7.55 -9.16 20.39
CA ASP A 373 -8.34 -7.96 20.09
C ASP A 373 -9.50 -7.77 21.09
N SER A 374 -9.51 -8.52 22.19
CA SER A 374 -10.54 -8.40 23.24
C SER A 374 -10.34 -7.18 24.15
N TYR A 375 -9.15 -6.56 24.13
CA TYR A 375 -8.80 -5.40 24.95
C TYR A 375 -7.68 -4.55 24.30
N PRO A 376 -7.46 -3.31 24.77
CA PRO A 376 -6.41 -2.43 24.26
C PRO A 376 -5.00 -3.03 24.40
N VAL A 377 -4.14 -2.78 23.41
CA VAL A 377 -2.75 -3.29 23.35
C VAL A 377 -1.85 -2.60 24.38
N ILE A 378 -2.16 -1.36 24.76
CA ILE A 378 -1.46 -0.62 25.80
C ILE A 378 -2.47 -0.11 26.83
N GLN A 379 -2.18 -0.34 28.10
CA GLN A 379 -3.05 0.03 29.22
C GLN A 379 -2.22 0.66 30.33
N PHE A 380 -2.43 1.95 30.58
CA PHE A 380 -1.81 2.69 31.68
C PHE A 380 -2.90 3.19 32.62
N ILE A 381 -3.09 2.49 33.74
CA ILE A 381 -4.25 2.67 34.61
C ILE A 381 -3.83 2.94 36.06
N SER A 382 -4.29 4.05 36.63
CA SER A 382 -4.11 4.35 38.06
C SER A 382 -2.65 4.40 38.56
N ASN A 383 -1.70 4.80 37.71
CA ASN A 383 -0.31 4.95 38.11
C ASN A 383 -0.06 6.38 38.61
N LYS A 384 -0.04 6.54 39.95
CA LYS A 384 -0.07 7.86 40.60
C LYS A 384 1.26 8.58 40.62
N LYS A 385 2.38 7.86 40.42
CA LYS A 385 3.74 8.41 40.51
C LYS A 385 4.45 8.56 39.17
N LEU A 386 3.88 8.01 38.08
CA LEU A 386 4.46 8.14 36.75
C LEU A 386 4.55 9.61 36.37
N LYS A 387 5.72 10.03 35.88
CA LYS A 387 5.99 11.41 35.49
C LYS A 387 5.90 11.63 33.98
N ASN A 388 5.89 10.57 33.19
CA ASN A 388 5.68 10.57 31.75
C ASN A 388 5.24 9.15 31.34
N LEU A 389 4.69 9.01 30.13
CA LEU A 389 4.25 7.74 29.56
C LEU A 389 5.04 7.39 28.28
N GLU A 390 6.16 8.06 28.04
CA GLU A 390 6.88 7.96 26.78
C GLU A 390 7.57 6.60 26.63
N LEU A 391 7.27 5.89 25.55
CA LEU A 391 7.90 4.65 25.12
C LEU A 391 8.88 4.94 23.98
N ARG A 392 10.06 5.47 24.34
CA ARG A 392 10.99 6.15 23.42
C ARG A 392 11.46 5.38 22.19
N TYR A 393 11.56 4.05 22.26
CA TYR A 393 12.24 3.25 21.25
C TYR A 393 11.34 2.21 20.56
N ILE A 394 10.02 2.35 20.72
CA ILE A 394 9.06 1.52 20.00
C ILE A 394 9.02 1.96 18.53
N TYR A 395 9.39 1.05 17.63
CA TYR A 395 9.35 1.25 16.18
C TYR A 395 8.05 0.78 15.55
N SER A 396 7.36 -0.19 16.16
CA SER A 396 6.06 -0.62 15.64
C SER A 396 5.14 -1.23 16.70
N ILE A 397 3.85 -1.04 16.45
CA ILE A 397 2.77 -1.71 17.14
C ILE A 397 1.93 -2.45 16.12
N THR A 398 1.87 -3.77 16.25
CA THR A 398 1.08 -4.64 15.38
C THR A 398 -0.04 -5.28 16.18
N THR A 399 -1.27 -5.14 15.70
CA THR A 399 -2.46 -5.75 16.29
C THR A 399 -3.23 -6.56 15.26
N ARG A 400 -4.01 -7.54 15.72
CA ARG A 400 -4.97 -8.26 14.86
C ARG A 400 -6.11 -7.35 14.38
N GLY A 401 -6.64 -6.56 15.30
CA GLY A 401 -7.77 -5.66 15.09
C GLY A 401 -7.42 -4.24 15.50
N LYS A 402 -8.25 -3.65 16.36
CA LYS A 402 -8.10 -2.24 16.74
C LYS A 402 -6.80 -1.97 17.48
N ARG A 403 -6.09 -0.93 17.05
CA ARG A 403 -4.91 -0.37 17.70
C ARG A 403 -5.35 0.62 18.77
N GLU A 404 -5.80 0.12 19.91
CA GLU A 404 -6.30 0.96 21.01
C GLU A 404 -5.31 1.03 22.18
N ALA A 405 -5.22 2.20 22.81
CA ALA A 405 -4.62 2.39 24.12
C ALA A 405 -5.64 2.97 25.10
N ILE A 406 -5.58 2.54 26.35
CA ILE A 406 -6.36 3.14 27.44
C ILE A 406 -5.43 3.82 28.45
N ILE A 407 -5.68 5.11 28.69
CA ILE A 407 -4.95 5.90 29.67
C ILE A 407 -5.98 6.51 30.61
N GLN A 408 -5.95 6.05 31.86
CA GLN A 408 -7.01 6.32 32.84
C GLN A 408 -6.45 6.49 34.25
N ASP A 409 -6.92 7.52 34.94
CA ASP A 409 -6.65 7.78 36.35
C ASP A 409 -5.16 7.94 36.70
N ASN A 410 -4.33 8.46 35.78
CA ASN A 410 -2.92 8.74 36.05
C ASN A 410 -2.74 10.20 36.48
N ASP A 411 -2.06 10.43 37.60
CA ASP A 411 -2.01 11.76 38.22
C ASP A 411 -1.27 12.81 37.37
N LEU A 412 -0.37 12.38 36.46
CA LEU A 412 0.34 13.29 35.54
C LEU A 412 -0.57 14.10 34.60
N PHE A 413 -1.84 13.75 34.46
CA PHE A 413 -2.82 14.50 33.66
C PHE A 413 -3.72 15.42 34.48
N LYS A 414 -3.54 15.49 35.80
CA LYS A 414 -4.26 16.46 36.63
C LYS A 414 -3.89 17.88 36.21
N ALA A 415 -4.90 18.74 36.04
CA ALA A 415 -4.74 20.12 35.57
C ALA A 415 -3.75 20.95 36.42
N GLU A 416 -3.58 20.61 37.70
CA GLU A 416 -2.64 21.26 38.63
C GLU A 416 -1.16 20.94 38.36
N LEU A 417 -0.86 19.88 37.58
CA LEU A 417 0.50 19.44 37.25
C LEU A 417 0.95 19.85 35.83
N GLY A 418 0.08 20.56 35.09
CA GLY A 418 0.29 20.92 33.69
C GLY A 418 -0.10 19.76 32.76
N ASN A 419 -1.03 20.01 31.83
CA ASN A 419 -1.52 19.00 30.90
C ASN A 419 -0.36 18.37 30.12
N GLN A 420 -0.05 17.11 30.41
CA GLN A 420 0.95 16.35 29.68
C GLN A 420 0.44 15.89 28.30
N SER A 421 1.39 15.61 27.41
CA SER A 421 1.10 15.02 26.11
C SER A 421 0.63 13.58 26.27
N CYS A 422 -0.39 13.21 25.51
CA CYS A 422 -0.85 11.82 25.35
C CYS A 422 -0.08 11.07 24.24
N GLN A 423 0.91 11.70 23.63
CA GLN A 423 1.81 11.08 22.66
C GLN A 423 2.76 10.10 23.36
N LEU A 424 2.56 8.80 23.16
CA LEU A 424 3.41 7.76 23.75
C LEU A 424 4.73 7.55 22.98
N PHE A 425 4.79 7.90 21.70
CA PHE A 425 5.93 7.57 20.83
C PHE A 425 6.53 8.80 20.18
N GLN A 426 7.84 8.81 20.04
CA GLN A 426 8.52 9.79 19.20
C GLN A 426 8.41 9.36 17.74
N SER A 427 7.90 10.24 16.89
CA SER A 427 7.80 10.01 15.45
C SER A 427 8.55 11.12 14.71
N TYR A 428 9.36 10.71 13.73
CA TYR A 428 10.21 11.62 12.95
C TYR A 428 9.76 11.71 11.48
N THR A 429 8.96 10.73 11.05
CA THR A 429 8.40 10.63 9.70
C THR A 429 6.95 10.19 9.78
N GLU A 430 6.15 10.54 8.76
CA GLU A 430 4.76 10.08 8.61
C GLU A 430 4.67 8.54 8.64
N TYR A 431 5.67 7.86 8.07
CA TYR A 431 5.79 6.41 8.15
C TYR A 431 5.94 5.89 9.59
N SER A 432 6.86 6.48 10.38
CA SER A 432 7.07 6.07 11.78
C SER A 432 5.85 6.35 12.68
N GLU A 433 5.10 7.40 12.37
CA GLU A 433 3.83 7.71 13.03
C GLU A 433 2.78 6.65 12.69
N PHE A 434 2.64 6.30 11.42
CA PHE A 434 1.73 5.25 10.97
C PHE A 434 2.01 3.88 11.64
N MET A 435 3.28 3.53 11.83
CA MET A 435 3.69 2.26 12.45
C MET A 435 3.36 2.15 13.94
N THR A 436 3.22 3.28 14.64
CA THR A 436 3.00 3.33 16.09
C THR A 436 1.65 3.93 16.48
N ARG A 437 0.86 4.42 15.51
CA ARG A 437 -0.43 5.07 15.74
C ARG A 437 -1.40 4.19 16.52
N LEU A 438 -2.04 4.81 17.51
CA LEU A 438 -3.07 4.23 18.38
C LEU A 438 -4.27 5.15 18.48
N VAL A 439 -5.44 4.55 18.69
CA VAL A 439 -6.65 5.24 19.14
C VAL A 439 -6.63 5.28 20.67
N TYR A 440 -6.57 6.48 21.24
CA TYR A 440 -6.55 6.67 22.68
C TYR A 440 -7.96 6.68 23.27
N THR A 441 -8.12 6.03 24.41
CA THR A 441 -9.36 5.95 25.20
C THR A 441 -9.06 6.22 26.68
N GLY A 442 -10.11 6.31 27.50
CA GLY A 442 -10.00 6.63 28.93
C GLY A 442 -10.13 8.12 29.23
N GLY A 443 -10.28 8.45 30.50
CA GLY A 443 -10.56 9.81 31.00
C GLY A 443 -9.40 10.78 30.87
N ASP A 444 -8.17 10.27 30.75
CA ASP A 444 -6.98 11.12 30.65
C ASP A 444 -6.71 11.51 29.18
N CYS A 445 -6.75 10.53 28.26
CA CYS A 445 -6.33 10.73 26.86
C CYS A 445 -7.41 10.45 25.81
N GLY A 446 -8.62 10.03 26.20
CA GLY A 446 -9.67 9.61 25.25
C GLY A 446 -10.29 10.71 24.39
N LEU A 447 -9.94 11.98 24.62
CA LEU A 447 -10.34 13.10 23.76
C LEU A 447 -9.26 13.49 22.74
N TYR A 448 -8.09 12.85 22.77
CA TYR A 448 -6.97 13.15 21.89
C TYR A 448 -6.87 12.12 20.76
N THR A 449 -6.82 12.62 19.54
CA THR A 449 -6.44 11.85 18.34
C THR A 449 -5.11 12.39 17.85
N PHE A 450 -4.09 11.52 17.77
CA PHE A 450 -2.79 11.83 17.17
C PHE A 450 -2.68 11.10 15.84
#